data_AF-A0A2L2TRE1-F1
#
_entry.id   AF-A0A2L2TRE1-F1
#
_cell.length_a   1.000
_cell.length_b   1.000
_cell.length_c   1.000
_cell.angle_alpha   90.00
_cell.angle_beta   90.00
_cell.angle_gamma   90.00
#
_symmetry.space_group_name_H-M   'P 1'
#
loop_
_entity.id
_entity.type
_entity.pdbx_description
1 polymer ?
#
loop_
_entity_poly.entity_id
_entity_poly.type
_entity_poly.pdbx_seq_one_letter_code
_entity_poly.pdbx_strand_id
1 'polypeptide(L)'
;MYISRLATITSCVSLSTAITVTYIGFYDDDTLPLTELACWKDSRIVEGQDWATLGDVTYQIAGYEEIDKPDSPFCGSCWSLSYGDTSRSVLVLNSAQAGSGFETSLTVMNSLTGGKAGQLGRVNITAHRTELLDCGVATEPTEEEPVLWPNYETCFNQ
;
A
#
# COMPACT_ATOMS: atom_id res chain seq x y z
N MET A 1 -30.83 40.68 26.81
CA MET A 1 -31.04 40.08 25.48
C MET A 1 -29.93 39.07 25.26
N TYR A 2 -30.22 37.76 25.31
CA TYR A 2 -29.24 36.70 25.02
C TYR A 2 -29.42 36.27 23.57
N ILE A 3 -28.36 36.38 22.76
CA ILE A 3 -28.36 36.01 21.35
C ILE A 3 -27.85 34.56 21.27
N SER A 4 -28.76 33.61 21.13
CA SER A 4 -28.43 32.20 20.93
C SER A 4 -27.80 32.01 19.55
N ARG A 5 -26.54 31.53 19.50
CA ARG A 5 -25.89 31.14 18.25
C ARG A 5 -26.22 29.68 17.92
N LEU A 6 -26.97 29.48 16.84
CA LEU A 6 -27.15 28.15 16.24
C LEU A 6 -25.86 27.78 15.50
N ALA A 7 -25.17 26.74 15.98
CA ALA A 7 -24.02 26.17 15.30
C ALA A 7 -24.50 25.20 14.19
N THR A 8 -24.28 25.56 12.93
CA THR A 8 -24.51 24.68 11.79
C THR A 8 -23.37 23.66 11.71
N ILE A 9 -23.70 22.39 11.94
CA ILE A 9 -22.78 21.27 11.76
C ILE A 9 -22.83 20.87 10.27
N THR A 10 -21.84 21.31 9.50
CA THR A 10 -21.67 20.85 8.11
C THR A 10 -20.96 19.50 8.15
N SER A 11 -21.70 18.42 7.92
CA SER A 11 -21.11 17.08 7.78
C SER A 11 -20.41 16.98 6.42
N CYS A 12 -19.11 16.68 6.43
CA CYS A 12 -18.35 16.44 5.20
C CYS A 12 -18.61 14.99 4.76
N VAL A 13 -19.39 14.81 3.70
CA VAL A 13 -19.56 13.48 3.08
C VAL A 13 -18.36 13.24 2.17
N SER A 14 -17.46 12.35 2.59
CA SER A 14 -16.36 11.88 1.75
C SER A 14 -16.93 11.00 0.63
N LEU A 15 -16.92 11.48 -0.62
CA LEU A 15 -17.16 10.62 -1.78
C LEU A 15 -15.91 9.76 -1.99
N SER A 16 -15.96 8.49 -1.60
CA SER A 16 -14.92 7.52 -2.00
C SER A 16 -15.18 7.11 -3.45
N THR A 17 -14.35 7.58 -4.38
CA THR A 17 -14.32 7.04 -5.74
C THR A 17 -13.74 5.64 -5.69
N ALA A 18 -14.45 4.66 -6.25
CA ALA A 18 -13.90 3.32 -6.37
C ALA A 18 -12.71 3.36 -7.34
N ILE A 19 -11.57 2.84 -6.90
CA ILE A 19 -10.35 2.72 -7.70
C ILE A 19 -10.40 1.35 -8.38
N THR A 20 -9.83 1.20 -9.57
CA THR A 20 -9.75 -0.11 -10.23
C THR A 20 -8.49 -0.85 -9.78
N VAL A 21 -8.52 -2.18 -9.85
CA VAL A 21 -7.31 -3.01 -9.83
C VAL A 21 -7.42 -4.07 -10.93
N THR A 22 -6.30 -4.35 -11.58
CA THR A 22 -6.15 -5.42 -12.58
C THR A 22 -4.85 -6.18 -12.32
N TYR A 23 -4.64 -7.30 -13.03
CA TYR A 23 -3.36 -8.01 -13.01
C TYR A 23 -2.65 -7.92 -14.37
N ILE A 24 -1.32 -7.98 -14.35
CA ILE A 24 -0.46 -8.10 -15.52
C ILE A 24 0.67 -9.09 -15.24
N GLY A 25 1.11 -9.85 -16.25
CA GLY A 25 2.13 -10.89 -16.07
C GLY A 25 3.52 -10.37 -15.70
N PHE A 26 3.76 -9.06 -15.85
CA PHE A 26 4.98 -8.39 -15.40
C PHE A 26 5.32 -8.69 -13.93
N TYR A 27 4.33 -8.66 -13.04
CA TYR A 27 4.57 -8.89 -11.61
C TYR A 27 4.71 -10.38 -11.22
N ASP A 28 4.61 -11.29 -12.19
CA ASP A 28 4.77 -12.74 -11.98
C ASP A 28 6.16 -13.25 -12.45
N ASP A 29 7.04 -12.37 -12.96
CA ASP A 29 8.43 -12.68 -13.35
C ASP A 29 9.41 -12.27 -12.25
N ASP A 30 9.93 -13.25 -11.51
CA ASP A 30 10.82 -13.06 -10.38
C ASP A 30 12.24 -12.61 -10.79
N THR A 31 12.59 -12.74 -12.07
CA THR A 31 13.93 -12.37 -12.58
C THR A 31 14.05 -10.89 -12.95
N LEU A 32 12.93 -10.16 -12.99
CA LEU A 32 12.90 -8.76 -13.40
C LEU A 32 13.69 -7.88 -12.44
N PRO A 33 14.64 -7.07 -12.93
CA PRO A 33 15.45 -6.21 -12.09
C PRO A 33 14.65 -5.00 -11.58
N LEU A 34 14.82 -4.64 -10.31
CA LEU A 34 14.13 -3.48 -9.73
C LEU A 34 14.54 -2.16 -10.37
N THR A 35 15.70 -2.12 -11.03
CA THR A 35 16.20 -0.97 -11.79
C THR A 35 15.29 -0.56 -12.95
N GLU A 36 14.40 -1.44 -13.40
CA GLU A 36 13.44 -1.16 -14.47
C GLU A 36 12.11 -0.57 -13.94
N LEU A 37 11.90 -0.56 -12.62
CA LEU A 37 10.68 -0.02 -12.03
C LEU A 37 10.71 1.50 -11.96
N ALA A 38 9.54 2.12 -12.14
CA ALA A 38 9.39 3.57 -12.12
C ALA A 38 9.86 4.19 -10.79
N CYS A 39 9.75 3.48 -9.66
CA CYS A 39 10.18 3.96 -8.35
C CYS A 39 11.66 3.74 -8.06
N TRP A 40 12.44 3.20 -8.99
CA TRP A 40 13.87 3.03 -8.79
C TRP A 40 14.57 4.39 -8.73
N LYS A 41 15.23 4.65 -7.60
CA LYS A 41 15.99 5.88 -7.37
C LYS A 41 17.13 5.59 -6.39
N ASP A 42 18.24 6.33 -6.45
CA ASP A 42 19.30 6.33 -5.42
C ASP A 42 19.77 4.92 -4.99
N SER A 43 19.76 3.96 -5.92
CA SER A 43 20.12 2.54 -5.73
C SER A 43 19.17 1.66 -4.91
N ARG A 44 17.98 2.14 -4.51
CA ARG A 44 16.96 1.35 -3.79
C ARG A 44 15.56 1.98 -3.87
N ILE A 45 14.51 1.18 -3.73
CA ILE A 45 13.12 1.69 -3.68
C ILE A 45 12.66 1.94 -2.24
N VAL A 46 12.99 1.03 -1.32
CA VAL A 46 12.58 1.09 0.09
C VAL A 46 13.83 1.09 0.96
N GLU A 47 13.87 1.98 1.96
CA GLU A 47 14.99 2.06 2.90
C GLU A 47 15.12 0.77 3.73
N GLY A 48 16.36 0.34 3.99
CA GLY A 48 16.64 -0.92 4.70
C GLY A 48 16.40 -2.19 3.87
N GLN A 49 16.04 -2.07 2.60
CA GLN A 49 15.81 -3.20 1.69
C GLN A 49 16.81 -3.16 0.53
N ASP A 50 17.62 -4.21 0.40
CA ASP A 50 18.65 -4.35 -0.64
C ASP A 50 18.21 -5.35 -1.72
N TRP A 51 16.96 -5.21 -2.19
CA TRP A 51 16.40 -6.05 -3.26
C TRP A 51 17.00 -5.70 -4.62
N ALA A 52 17.35 -6.71 -5.42
CA ALA A 52 17.87 -6.54 -6.78
C ALA A 52 16.82 -6.85 -7.84
N THR A 53 15.98 -7.84 -7.58
CA THR A 53 14.95 -8.35 -8.49
C THR A 53 13.58 -8.38 -7.83
N LEU A 54 12.51 -8.54 -8.62
CA LEU A 54 11.16 -8.77 -8.08
C LEU A 54 11.11 -10.01 -7.18
N GLY A 55 11.89 -11.06 -7.48
CA GLY A 55 11.97 -12.28 -6.68
C GLY A 55 12.56 -12.08 -5.28
N ASP A 56 13.32 -11.01 -5.05
CA ASP A 56 13.84 -10.68 -3.72
C ASP A 56 12.78 -10.04 -2.82
N VAL A 57 11.70 -9.51 -3.42
CA VAL A 57 10.59 -8.87 -2.70
C VAL A 57 9.62 -9.94 -2.21
N THR A 58 9.70 -10.29 -0.93
CA THR A 58 8.81 -11.30 -0.32
C THR A 58 7.39 -10.80 -0.04
N TYR A 59 7.08 -9.56 -0.41
CA TYR A 59 5.82 -8.88 -0.16
C TYR A 59 4.97 -8.80 -1.42
N GLN A 60 3.67 -8.57 -1.26
CA GLN A 60 2.79 -8.35 -2.42
C GLN A 60 3.10 -6.99 -3.03
N ILE A 61 3.29 -6.95 -4.34
CA ILE A 61 3.72 -5.75 -5.06
C ILE A 61 2.63 -5.25 -6.00
N ALA A 62 2.61 -3.93 -6.24
CA ALA A 62 1.75 -3.32 -7.22
C ALA A 62 2.41 -2.11 -7.89
N GLY A 63 1.87 -1.74 -9.05
CA GLY A 63 2.02 -0.42 -9.62
C GLY A 63 0.80 0.44 -9.28
N TYR A 64 0.98 1.76 -9.29
CA TYR A 64 -0.10 2.72 -9.07
C TYR A 64 -0.09 3.80 -10.15
N GLU A 65 -1.27 4.12 -10.68
CA GLU A 65 -1.41 4.99 -11.86
C GLU A 65 -0.99 6.45 -11.61
N GLU A 66 -0.98 6.90 -10.36
CA GLU A 66 -0.56 8.26 -10.00
C GLU A 66 0.97 8.42 -9.84
N ILE A 67 1.75 7.40 -10.21
CA ILE A 67 3.22 7.51 -10.27
C ILE A 67 3.65 7.95 -11.66
N ASP A 68 4.07 9.21 -11.76
CA ASP A 68 4.57 9.84 -12.98
C ASP A 68 6.11 10.02 -13.01
N LYS A 69 6.77 9.80 -11.86
CA LYS A 69 8.22 9.99 -11.69
C LYS A 69 8.78 9.14 -10.53
N PRO A 70 10.10 8.89 -10.50
CA PRO A 70 10.73 8.11 -9.42
C PRO A 70 10.60 8.69 -8.01
N ASP A 71 10.54 10.02 -7.90
CA ASP A 71 10.34 10.75 -6.63
C ASP A 71 8.86 10.91 -6.25
N SER A 72 7.98 10.05 -6.75
CA SER A 72 6.56 10.11 -6.39
C SER A 72 6.36 9.77 -4.91
N PRO A 73 5.50 10.49 -4.16
CA PRO A 73 5.20 10.17 -2.76
C PRO A 73 4.50 8.81 -2.57
N PHE A 74 4.08 8.18 -3.67
CA PHE A 74 3.49 6.83 -3.69
C PHE A 74 4.55 5.73 -3.83
N CYS A 75 5.77 6.06 -4.24
CA CYS A 75 6.83 5.07 -4.34
C CYS A 75 7.22 4.55 -2.96
N GLY A 76 7.29 3.23 -2.84
CA GLY A 76 7.57 2.55 -1.57
C GLY A 76 6.44 2.65 -0.55
N SER A 77 5.24 3.10 -0.93
CA SER A 77 4.11 3.18 0.01
C SER A 77 3.33 1.86 0.10
N CYS A 78 2.76 1.59 1.28
CA CYS A 78 1.89 0.43 1.51
C CYS A 78 0.42 0.82 1.36
N TRP A 79 -0.37 -0.03 0.72
CA TRP A 79 -1.80 0.18 0.46
C TRP A 79 -2.61 -1.07 0.76
N SER A 80 -3.73 -0.90 1.46
CA SER A 80 -4.74 -1.93 1.62
C SER A 80 -5.79 -1.82 0.52
N LEU A 81 -5.87 -2.86 -0.32
CA LEU A 81 -6.84 -3.00 -1.40
C LEU A 81 -7.99 -3.91 -0.94
N SER A 82 -9.22 -3.40 -0.95
CA SER A 82 -10.40 -4.12 -0.48
C SER A 82 -11.40 -4.39 -1.60
N TYR A 83 -11.73 -5.67 -1.78
CA TYR A 83 -12.79 -6.15 -2.66
C TYR A 83 -13.83 -6.94 -1.84
N GLY A 84 -15.00 -6.34 -1.62
CA GLY A 84 -15.97 -6.87 -0.66
C GLY A 84 -15.37 -6.94 0.74
N ASP A 85 -15.45 -8.11 1.37
CA ASP A 85 -14.90 -8.36 2.71
C ASP A 85 -13.43 -8.83 2.70
N THR A 86 -12.79 -8.90 1.52
CA THR A 86 -11.41 -9.35 1.37
C THR A 86 -10.47 -8.17 1.17
N SER A 87 -9.44 -8.07 2.00
CA SER A 87 -8.40 -7.05 1.89
C SER A 87 -7.02 -7.65 1.67
N ARG A 88 -6.19 -6.99 0.88
CA ARG A 88 -4.79 -7.35 0.62
C ARG A 88 -3.91 -6.10 0.68
N SER A 89 -2.84 -6.18 1.46
CA SER A 89 -1.82 -5.13 1.51
C SER A 89 -0.85 -5.32 0.35
N VAL A 90 -0.55 -4.24 -0.38
CA VAL A 90 0.42 -4.22 -1.48
C VAL A 90 1.42 -3.07 -1.31
N LEU A 91 2.67 -3.36 -1.63
CA LEU A 91 3.76 -2.40 -1.68
C LEU A 91 3.86 -1.84 -3.09
N VAL A 92 3.80 -0.51 -3.22
CA VAL A 92 3.83 0.15 -4.52
C VAL A 92 5.29 0.39 -4.96
N LEU A 93 5.71 -0.28 -6.01
CA LEU A 93 7.09 -0.22 -6.53
C LEU A 93 7.18 0.32 -7.96
N ASN A 94 6.06 0.50 -8.66
CA ASN A 94 6.06 0.88 -10.07
C ASN A 94 4.89 1.82 -10.43
N SER A 95 4.90 2.38 -11.63
CA SER A 95 3.70 2.98 -12.21
C SER A 95 2.76 1.91 -12.75
N ALA A 96 1.48 2.28 -12.92
CA ALA A 96 0.48 1.46 -13.59
C ALA A 96 -0.09 2.20 -14.80
N GLN A 97 -0.70 1.45 -15.73
CA GLN A 97 -1.36 2.06 -16.89
C GLN A 97 -2.52 2.96 -16.45
N ALA A 98 -2.66 4.12 -17.10
CA ALA A 98 -3.78 5.04 -16.84
C ALA A 98 -5.14 4.35 -17.00
N GLY A 99 -6.00 4.52 -16.00
CA GLY A 99 -7.33 3.92 -15.91
C GLY A 99 -7.34 2.52 -15.28
N SER A 100 -6.19 1.99 -14.89
CA SER A 100 -6.11 0.73 -14.14
C SER A 100 -6.27 0.93 -12.64
N GLY A 101 -5.99 2.13 -12.10
CA GLY A 101 -5.79 2.35 -10.67
C GLY A 101 -4.53 1.64 -10.20
N PHE A 102 -4.66 0.36 -9.87
CA PHE A 102 -3.56 -0.52 -9.50
C PHE A 102 -3.35 -1.65 -10.51
N GLU A 103 -2.09 -2.00 -10.75
CA GLU A 103 -1.69 -3.21 -11.48
C GLU A 103 -0.87 -4.11 -10.57
N THR A 104 -1.19 -5.40 -10.50
CA THR A 104 -0.50 -6.36 -9.61
C THR A 104 -0.32 -7.72 -10.27
N SER A 105 0.20 -8.71 -9.55
CA SER A 105 0.38 -10.07 -10.04
C SER A 105 -0.94 -10.84 -10.11
N LEU A 106 -0.99 -11.89 -10.93
CA LEU A 106 -2.15 -12.78 -10.97
C LEU A 106 -2.41 -13.41 -9.60
N THR A 107 -1.35 -13.71 -8.86
CA THR A 107 -1.43 -14.28 -7.50
C THR A 107 -2.12 -13.33 -6.52
N VAL A 108 -1.72 -12.04 -6.50
CA VAL A 108 -2.34 -11.04 -5.62
C VAL A 108 -3.81 -10.86 -5.99
N MET A 109 -4.12 -10.70 -7.28
CA MET A 109 -5.49 -10.52 -7.76
C MET A 109 -6.38 -11.73 -7.45
N ASN A 110 -5.86 -12.96 -7.55
CA ASN A 110 -6.58 -14.16 -7.14
C ASN A 110 -6.81 -14.19 -5.64
N SER A 111 -5.81 -13.79 -4.84
CA SER A 111 -5.95 -13.73 -3.39
C SER A 111 -7.01 -12.71 -2.96
N LEU A 112 -7.17 -11.62 -3.71
CA LEU A 112 -8.18 -10.57 -3.48
C LEU A 112 -9.58 -10.98 -3.94
N THR A 113 -9.69 -11.73 -5.04
CA THR A 113 -10.98 -12.07 -5.69
C THR A 113 -11.47 -13.49 -5.43
N GLY A 114 -10.78 -14.26 -4.58
CA GLY A 114 -11.13 -15.65 -4.29
C GLY A 114 -10.90 -16.59 -5.48
N GLY A 115 -9.80 -16.40 -6.21
CA GLY A 115 -9.40 -17.24 -7.35
C GLY A 115 -10.11 -16.90 -8.66
N LYS A 116 -10.70 -15.72 -8.79
CA LYS A 116 -11.52 -15.31 -9.95
C LYS A 116 -10.83 -14.28 -10.86
N ALA A 117 -9.52 -14.04 -10.68
CA ALA A 117 -8.81 -12.99 -11.41
C ALA A 117 -8.95 -13.14 -12.93
N GLY A 118 -8.76 -14.36 -13.46
CA GLY A 118 -8.89 -14.63 -14.90
C GLY A 118 -10.29 -14.38 -15.48
N GLN A 119 -11.34 -14.58 -14.68
CA GLN A 119 -12.73 -14.36 -15.10
C GLN A 119 -13.12 -12.88 -15.05
N LEU A 120 -12.65 -12.17 -14.02
CA LEU A 120 -13.01 -10.78 -13.77
C LEU A 120 -12.13 -9.82 -14.59
N GLY A 121 -10.85 -10.14 -14.77
CA GLY A 121 -9.86 -9.30 -15.43
C GLY A 121 -9.48 -8.09 -14.56
N ARG A 122 -10.46 -7.25 -14.25
CA ARG A 122 -10.37 -6.09 -13.36
C ARG A 122 -11.54 -6.03 -12.39
N VAL A 123 -11.36 -5.37 -11.26
CA VAL A 123 -12.45 -5.09 -10.32
C VAL A 123 -12.33 -3.68 -9.74
N ASN A 124 -13.47 -3.14 -9.29
CA ASN A 124 -13.50 -1.91 -8.50
C ASN A 124 -13.24 -2.26 -7.02
N ILE A 125 -12.37 -1.50 -6.37
CA ILE A 125 -11.95 -1.66 -4.98
C ILE A 125 -12.06 -0.36 -4.20
N THR A 126 -11.97 -0.49 -2.89
CA THR A 126 -11.57 0.61 -1.99
C THR A 126 -10.10 0.45 -1.68
N ALA A 127 -9.31 1.51 -1.85
CA ALA A 127 -7.89 1.51 -1.50
C ALA A 127 -7.61 2.63 -0.48
N HIS A 128 -6.77 2.34 0.50
CA HIS A 128 -6.26 3.33 1.44
C HIS A 128 -4.80 3.04 1.76
N ARG A 129 -4.02 4.11 1.90
CA ARG A 129 -2.63 4.02 2.34
C ARG A 129 -2.58 3.55 3.80
N THR A 130 -1.63 2.69 4.11
CA THR A 130 -1.41 2.13 5.45
C THR A 130 0.06 2.24 5.85
N GLU A 131 0.41 1.73 7.03
CA GLU A 131 1.80 1.70 7.49
C GLU A 131 2.60 0.66 6.70
N LEU A 132 3.91 0.88 6.55
CA LEU A 132 4.80 -0.05 5.85
C LEU A 132 4.81 -1.46 6.47
N LEU A 133 4.63 -1.52 7.79
CA LEU A 133 4.54 -2.77 8.53
C LEU A 133 3.36 -3.64 8.09
N ASP A 134 2.26 -3.04 7.63
CA ASP A 134 1.10 -3.79 7.13
C ASP A 134 1.38 -4.52 5.81
N CYS A 135 2.43 -4.10 5.09
CA CYS A 135 2.98 -4.80 3.94
C CYS A 135 4.11 -5.78 4.32
N GLY A 136 4.49 -5.85 5.60
CA GLY A 136 5.58 -6.67 6.12
C GLY A 136 6.95 -5.98 6.13
N VAL A 137 7.04 -4.72 5.69
CA VAL A 137 8.30 -3.96 5.71
C VAL A 137 8.52 -3.41 7.12
N ALA A 138 9.50 -3.97 7.83
CA ALA A 138 9.97 -3.38 9.08
C ALA A 138 10.79 -2.13 8.77
N THR A 139 10.33 -0.97 9.26
CA THR A 139 11.14 0.24 9.32
C THR A 139 11.68 0.39 10.72
N GLU A 140 12.97 0.66 10.86
CA GLU A 140 13.55 1.09 12.14
C GLU A 140 12.77 2.33 12.62
N PRO A 141 12.33 2.40 13.89
CA PRO A 141 11.62 3.58 14.38
C PRO A 141 12.55 4.79 14.29
N THR A 142 12.12 5.81 13.56
CA THR A 142 12.76 7.13 13.59
C THR A 142 12.68 7.65 15.03
N GLU A 143 13.82 8.04 15.62
CA GLU A 143 14.00 8.45 17.04
C GLU A 143 13.22 9.73 17.47
N GLU A 144 12.01 9.98 16.98
CA GLU A 144 11.19 11.14 17.33
C GLU A 144 9.91 10.83 18.13
N GLU A 145 9.56 9.56 18.36
CA GLU A 145 8.58 9.24 19.40
C GLU A 145 9.28 9.01 20.75
N PRO A 146 9.17 9.94 21.72
CA PRO A 146 9.65 9.66 23.06
C PRO A 146 8.84 8.48 23.59
N VAL A 147 9.52 7.35 23.79
CA VAL A 147 8.89 6.15 24.32
C VAL A 147 8.45 6.44 25.76
N LEU A 148 7.21 6.89 25.92
CA LEU A 148 6.52 6.93 27.19
C LEU A 148 6.15 5.48 27.53
N TRP A 149 7.15 4.70 27.95
CA TRP A 149 6.89 3.42 28.59
C TRP A 149 6.07 3.68 29.86
N PRO A 150 4.84 3.13 30.00
CA PRO A 150 4.27 2.96 31.32
C PRO A 150 5.12 1.90 32.03
N ASN A 151 5.86 2.38 33.02
CA ASN A 151 6.51 1.67 34.11
C ASN A 151 5.79 0.35 34.47
N TYR A 152 6.29 -0.77 33.94
CA TYR A 152 5.94 -2.12 34.39
C TYR A 152 6.95 -2.62 35.43
N GLU A 153 7.31 -1.80 36.41
CA GLU A 153 7.85 -2.33 37.65
C GLU A 153 6.67 -2.77 38.53
N THR A 154 6.26 -4.03 38.38
CA THR A 154 5.91 -4.94 39.48
C THR A 154 5.32 -6.25 38.94
N CYS A 155 5.91 -7.35 39.41
CA CYS A 155 5.41 -8.74 39.47
C CYS A 155 6.27 -9.76 38.70
N PHE A 156 7.49 -10.01 39.17
CA PHE A 156 8.02 -11.37 39.19
C PHE A 156 8.84 -11.60 40.48
N ASN A 157 8.49 -12.67 41.19
CA ASN A 157 8.90 -12.99 42.56
C ASN A 157 10.39 -13.32 42.71
N GLN A 158 11.05 -12.72 43.71
CA GLN A 158 11.80 -13.43 44.74
C GLN A 158 12.06 -12.53 45.95
#